data_AF-A0A4V1KW71-F1
#
_entry.id   AF-A0A4V1KW71-F1
#
_cell.length_a   1.000
_cell.length_b   1.000
_cell.length_c   1.000
_cell.angle_alpha   90.00
_cell.angle_beta   90.00
_cell.angle_gamma   90.00
#
_symmetry.space_group_name_H-M   'P 1'
#
loop_
_entity.id
_entity.type
_entity.pdbx_description
1 polymer ?
#
loop_
_entity_poly.entity_id
_entity_poly.type
_entity_poly.pdbx_seq_one_letter_code
_entity_poly.pdbx_strand_id
1 'polypeptide(L)' 'MDRAMELRHLAEAEEHISRADRHLSEQEVRVADLELSGHDTSLARALLETFRLALAQHVAHREHILRELGP' A
#
# COMPACT_ATOMS: atom_id res chain seq x y z
N MET A 1 -7.72 -23.34 -11.96
CA MET A 1 -7.19 -22.51 -10.86
C MET A 1 -7.41 -23.26 -9.56
N ASP A 2 -6.43 -23.27 -8.67
CA ASP A 2 -6.61 -23.82 -7.33
C ASP A 2 -7.22 -22.73 -6.43
N ARG A 3 -8.51 -22.87 -6.14
CA ARG A 3 -9.27 -21.89 -5.33
C ARG A 3 -8.65 -21.66 -3.96
N ALA A 4 -7.99 -22.67 -3.38
CA ALA A 4 -7.35 -22.53 -2.08
C ALA A 4 -6.09 -21.64 -2.16
N MET A 5 -5.35 -21.71 -3.27
CA MET A 5 -4.18 -20.87 -3.53
C MET A 5 -4.59 -19.40 -3.71
N GLU A 6 -5.63 -19.13 -4.49
CA GLU A 6 -6.12 -17.77 -4.72
C GLU A 6 -6.67 -17.11 -3.44
N LEU A 7 -7.34 -17.89 -2.58
CA LEU A 7 -7.78 -17.38 -1.26
C LEU A 7 -6.59 -17.03 -0.35
N ARG A 8 -5.48 -17.78 -0.42
CA ARG A 8 -4.27 -17.44 0.33
C ARG A 8 -3.66 -16.13 -0.20
N HIS A 9 -3.47 -16.01 -1.51
CA HIS A 9 -2.94 -14.79 -2.11
C HIS A 9 -3.82 -13.58 -1.82
N LEU A 10 -5.15 -13.76 -1.79
CA LEU A 10 -6.09 -12.72 -1.40
C LEU A 10 -5.84 -12.25 0.05
N ALA A 11 -5.74 -13.18 1.00
CA ALA A 11 -5.48 -12.84 2.40
C ALA A 11 -4.13 -12.13 2.58
N GLU A 12 -3.08 -12.59 1.90
CA GLU A 12 -1.76 -11.95 1.92
C GLU A 12 -1.81 -10.54 1.31
N ALA A 13 -2.51 -10.36 0.19
CA ALA A 13 -2.69 -9.06 -0.44
C ALA A 13 -3.44 -8.09 0.49
N GLU A 14 -4.51 -8.54 1.15
CA GLU A 14 -5.28 -7.72 2.09
C GLU A 14 -4.46 -7.31 3.33
N GLU A 15 -3.68 -8.22 3.89
CA GLU A 15 -2.78 -7.90 5.00
C GLU A 15 -1.74 -6.86 4.59
N HIS A 16 -1.09 -7.06 3.44
CA HIS A 16 -0.07 -6.15 2.94
C HIS A 16 -0.64 -4.76 2.63
N ILE A 17 -1.83 -4.67 2.02
CA ILE A 17 -2.51 -3.40 1.76
C ILE A 17 -2.78 -2.68 3.08
N SER A 18 -3.36 -3.37 4.08
CA SER A 18 -3.67 -2.76 5.38
C SER A 18 -2.41 -2.25 6.09
N ARG A 19 -1.31 -3.02 6.04
CA ARG A 19 -0.05 -2.63 6.68
C ARG A 19 0.61 -1.46 5.95
N ALA A 20 0.59 -1.47 4.62
CA ALA A 20 1.14 -0.39 3.81
C ALA A 20 0.40 0.92 4.00
N ASP A 21 -0.93 0.89 4.02
CA ASP A 21 -1.77 2.08 4.24
C ASP A 21 -1.48 2.73 5.60
N ARG A 22 -1.44 1.91 6.67
CA ARG A 22 -1.07 2.38 8.00
C ARG A 22 0.33 3.02 8.03
N HIS A 23 1.33 2.34 7.47
CA HIS A 23 2.69 2.87 7.46
C HIS A 23 2.83 4.15 6.64
N LEU A 24 2.12 4.25 5.51
CA LEU A 24 2.08 5.47 4.70
C LEU A 24 1.51 6.63 5.51
N SER A 25 0.39 6.44 6.18
CA SER A 25 -0.22 7.47 7.02
C SER A 25 0.72 7.92 8.15
N GLU A 26 1.36 6.98 8.85
CA GLU A 26 2.34 7.29 9.90
C GLU A 26 3.55 8.07 9.36
N GLN A 27 4.03 7.74 8.15
CA GLN A 27 5.16 8.42 7.53
C GLN A 27 4.79 9.80 6.96
N GLU A 28 3.57 9.99 6.47
CA GLU A 28 3.05 11.28 6.04
C GLU A 28 3.05 12.29 7.19
N VAL A 29 2.60 11.86 8.38
CA VAL A 29 2.63 12.69 9.60
C VAL A 29 4.07 13.08 9.94
N ARG A 30 5.00 12.12 9.96
CA ARG A 30 6.43 12.39 10.26
C ARG A 30 7.06 13.35 9.25
N VAL A 31 6.74 13.20 7.96
CA VAL A 31 7.24 14.09 6.91
C VAL A 31 6.67 15.51 7.08
N ALA A 32 5.39 15.64 7.42
CA ALA A 32 4.80 16.94 7.72
C ALA A 32 5.47 17.62 8.92
N ASP A 33 5.73 16.87 10.01
CA ASP A 33 6.41 17.40 11.20
C ASP A 33 7.85 17.88 10.88
N LEU A 34 8.57 17.14 10.05
CA LEU A 34 9.92 17.52 9.58
C LEU A 34 9.89 18.80 8.74
N GLU A 35 8.92 18.91 7.84
CA GLU A 35 8.74 20.09 6.99
C GLU A 35 8.37 21.34 7.83
N LEU A 36 7.48 21.19 8.81
CA LEU A 36 7.14 22.25 9.76
C LEU A 36 8.35 22.70 10.59
N SER A 37 9.27 21.79 10.88
CA SER A 37 10.53 22.07 11.58
C SER A 37 11.61 22.68 10.67
N GLY A 38 11.33 22.89 9.39
CA GLY A 38 12.23 23.51 8.42
C GLY A 38 13.25 22.56 7.78
N HIS A 39 13.06 21.24 7.92
CA HIS A 39 13.91 20.26 7.25
C HIS A 39 13.52 20.11 5.77
N ASP A 40 14.52 19.85 4.91
CA ASP A 40 14.24 19.44 3.54
C ASP A 40 13.65 18.03 3.52
N THR A 41 12.42 17.92 3.03
CA THR A 41 11.67 16.67 2.94
C THR A 41 11.44 16.19 1.51
N SER A 42 12.07 16.84 0.51
CA SER A 42 11.84 16.58 -0.91
C SER A 42 12.00 15.10 -1.28
N LEU A 43 13.07 14.45 -0.80
CA LEU A 43 13.31 13.03 -1.03
C LEU A 43 12.29 12.14 -0.32
N ALA A 44 11.93 12.48 0.92
CA ALA A 44 10.96 11.71 1.69
C ALA A 44 9.57 11.75 1.03
N ARG A 45 9.16 12.92 0.52
CA ARG A 45 7.93 13.08 -0.26
C ARG A 45 7.94 12.25 -1.54
N ALA A 46 9.03 12.29 -2.31
CA ALA A 46 9.17 11.48 -3.53
C ALA A 46 9.11 9.97 -3.25
N LEU A 47 9.68 9.53 -2.12
CA LEU A 47 9.62 8.13 -1.71
C LEU A 47 8.20 7.73 -1.29
N LEU A 48 7.46 8.60 -0.59
CA LEU A 48 6.06 8.36 -0.26
C LEU A 48 5.19 8.24 -1.51
N GLU A 49 5.39 9.06 -2.53
CA GLU A 49 4.68 8.90 -3.81
C GLU A 49 4.95 7.53 -4.45
N THR A 50 6.20 7.06 -4.42
CA THR A 50 6.56 5.74 -4.93
C THR A 50 5.81 4.63 -4.19
N PHE A 51 5.72 4.73 -2.86
CA PHE A 51 4.98 3.76 -2.05
C PHE A 51 3.46 3.83 -2.29
N ARG A 52 2.89 5.02 -2.52
CA ARG A 52 1.46 5.15 -2.89
C ARG A 52 1.16 4.48 -4.23
N LEU A 53 2.04 4.65 -5.21
CA LEU A 53 1.91 3.97 -6.51
C LEU A 53 2.00 2.46 -6.37
N ALA A 54 2.93 1.94 -5.56
CA ALA A 54 3.02 0.52 -5.27
C ALA A 54 1.77 -0.01 -4.55
N LEU A 55 1.23 0.71 -3.57
CA LEU A 55 0.00 0.34 -2.89
C LEU A 55 -1.19 0.27 -3.85
N ALA A 56 -1.30 1.22 -4.78
CA ALA A 56 -2.34 1.19 -5.81
C ALA A 56 -2.25 -0.06 -6.70
N GLN A 57 -1.04 -0.52 -7.03
CA GLN A 57 -0.83 -1.77 -7.77
C GLN A 57 -1.26 -2.99 -6.95
N HIS A 58 -0.97 -3.04 -5.65
CA HIS A 58 -1.43 -4.11 -4.77
C HIS A 58 -2.97 -4.15 -4.67
N VAL A 59 -3.62 -3.00 -4.54
CA VAL A 59 -5.09 -2.91 -4.55
C VAL A 59 -5.64 -3.41 -5.89
N ALA A 60 -5.08 -2.99 -7.02
CA ALA A 60 -5.52 -3.47 -8.33
C ALA A 60 -5.35 -5.00 -8.50
N HIS A 61 -4.28 -5.57 -7.93
CA HIS A 61 -4.06 -7.01 -7.93
C HIS A 61 -5.09 -7.75 -7.07
N ARG A 62 -5.41 -7.26 -5.87
CA ARG A 62 -6.50 -7.79 -5.03
C ARG A 62 -7.83 -7.82 -5.80
N GLU A 63 -8.18 -6.71 -6.45
CA GLU A 63 -9.41 -6.63 -7.26
C GLU A 63 -9.40 -7.62 -8.43
N HIS A 64 -8.24 -7.94 -8.98
CA HIS A 64 -8.13 -8.99 -9.99
C HIS A 64 -8.39 -10.38 -9.40
N ILE A 65 -7.77 -10.73 -8.28
CA ILE A 65 -8.00 -12.02 -7.60
C ILE A 65 -9.49 -12.20 -7.26
N LEU A 66 -10.14 -11.16 -6.74
CA LEU A 66 -11.58 -11.18 -6.44
C LEU A 66 -12.44 -11.47 -7.68
N ARG A 67 -12.07 -10.94 -8.85
CA ARG A 67 -12.76 -11.24 -10.12
C ARG A 67 -12.56 -12.69 -10.56
N GLU A 68 -11.35 -13.24 -10.40
CA GLU A 68 -11.04 -14.63 -10.77
C GLU A 68 -11.72 -15.66 -9.84
N LEU A 69 -11.93 -15.32 -8.56
CA LEU A 69 -12.60 -16.18 -7.59
C LEU A 69 -14.11 -16.34 -7.86
N GLY A 70 -14.71 -15.40 -8.59
CA GLY A 70 -16.15 -15.36 -8.87
C GLY A 70 -17.01 -15.12 -7.61
N PRO A 71 -18.31 -14.80 -7.78
CA PRO A 71 -19.26 -14.72 -6.67
C PRO A 71 -19.50 -16.07 -5.97
#